data_AF-A0A3D3ES43-F1
#
_entry.id   AF-A0A3D3ES43-F1
#
_cell.length_a   1.000
_cell.length_b   1.000
_cell.length_c   1.000
_cell.angle_alpha   90.00
_cell.angle_beta   90.00
_cell.angle_gamma   90.00
#
_symmetry.space_group_name_H-M   'P 1'
#
loop_
_entity.id
_entity.type
_entity.pdbx_description
1 polymer ?
#
loop_
_entity_poly.entity_id
_entity_poly.type
_entity_poly.pdbx_seq_one_letter_code
_entity_poly.pdbx_strand_id
1 'polypeptide(L)'
;MSDVINNREHRQKVLKELIMELHNGKSVEEVKERFGELIVGVSAAEISQMEQNLIMEGMPVTEVQRLCDVHAAVFKGSIEEIHREVAPEEREGHPMHTFKFENREIEKLINEKIRPDIEAFKNADSKNNILKLISDLNLLWDIDKHYSRKENLLFPYLEKYGVSAPPKVMWGVDDEIRAGIKDAKIALTGYTGSVDETVQKLEDVINKINEMIFKEENILFPMALETLTEDEWFTIADES
;
A
#
# COMPACT_ATOMS: atom_id res chain seq x y z
N MET A 1 4.50 17.82 31.73
CA MET A 1 5.81 17.65 31.07
C MET A 1 6.71 16.63 31.79
N SER A 2 6.59 16.43 33.11
CA SER A 2 7.34 15.41 33.87
C SER A 2 7.02 13.97 33.47
N ASP A 3 5.75 13.66 33.20
CA ASP A 3 5.29 12.25 33.15
C ASP A 3 5.65 11.53 31.84
N VAL A 4 5.77 12.29 30.74
CA VAL A 4 6.19 11.77 29.43
C VAL A 4 7.71 11.53 29.39
N ILE A 5 8.48 12.43 30.03
CA ILE A 5 9.94 12.32 30.15
C ILE A 5 10.31 11.13 31.05
N ASN A 6 9.58 10.95 32.16
CA ASN A 6 9.78 9.85 33.11
C ASN A 6 9.49 8.48 32.47
N ASN A 7 8.51 8.41 31.55
CA ASN A 7 8.22 7.19 30.78
C ASN A 7 9.34 6.88 29.77
N ARG A 8 9.91 7.88 29.09
CA ARG A 8 10.98 7.70 28.10
C ARG A 8 12.29 7.21 28.73
N GLU A 9 12.75 7.82 29.82
CA GLU A 9 13.97 7.39 30.53
C GLU A 9 13.79 6.00 31.15
N HIS A 10 12.60 5.71 31.69
CA HIS A 10 12.28 4.38 32.22
C HIS A 10 12.33 3.32 31.12
N ARG A 11 11.70 3.57 29.97
CA ARG A 11 11.73 2.64 28.81
C ARG A 11 13.14 2.39 28.31
N GLN A 12 13.96 3.43 28.18
CA GLN A 12 15.36 3.29 27.76
C GLN A 12 16.15 2.41 28.72
N LYS A 13 15.91 2.54 30.03
CA LYS A 13 16.56 1.71 31.04
C LYS A 13 16.15 0.24 30.91
N VAL A 14 14.86 -0.06 30.74
CA VAL A 14 14.38 -1.44 30.65
C VAL A 14 14.80 -2.10 29.33
N LEU A 15 14.80 -1.37 28.20
CA LEU A 15 15.34 -1.88 26.94
C LEU A 15 16.84 -2.20 27.04
N LYS A 16 17.62 -1.34 27.70
CA LYS A 16 19.03 -1.61 27.99
C LYS A 16 19.22 -2.86 28.86
N GLU A 17 18.38 -3.05 29.87
CA GLU A 17 18.42 -4.27 30.70
C GLU A 17 18.14 -5.53 29.87
N LEU A 18 17.13 -5.52 29.00
CA LEU A 18 16.80 -6.66 28.13
C LEU A 18 17.92 -6.97 27.12
N ILE A 19 18.53 -5.94 26.56
CA ILE A 19 19.70 -6.04 25.68
C ILE A 19 20.88 -6.71 26.39
N MET A 20 21.15 -6.31 27.64
CA MET A 20 22.20 -6.92 28.45
C MET A 20 21.86 -8.35 28.87
N GLU A 21 20.58 -8.67 29.10
CA GLU A 21 20.13 -10.04 29.37
C GLU A 21 20.37 -10.98 28.18
N LEU A 22 20.09 -10.52 26.96
CA LEU A 22 20.41 -11.25 25.71
C LEU A 22 21.92 -11.46 25.54
N HIS A 23 22.71 -10.41 25.80
CA HIS A 23 24.18 -10.51 25.77
C HIS A 23 24.72 -11.53 26.77
N ASN A 24 24.13 -11.59 27.96
CA ASN A 24 24.50 -12.52 29.04
C ASN A 24 23.98 -13.95 28.82
N GLY A 25 23.41 -14.26 27.64
CA GLY A 25 23.08 -15.63 27.23
C GLY A 25 21.63 -16.05 27.47
N LYS A 26 20.73 -15.13 27.80
CA LYS A 26 19.28 -15.43 27.72
C LYS A 26 18.86 -15.66 26.28
N SER A 27 17.91 -16.57 26.08
CA SER A 27 17.33 -16.82 24.77
C SER A 27 16.37 -15.70 24.35
N VAL A 28 16.17 -15.57 23.04
CA VAL A 28 15.22 -14.64 22.44
C VAL A 28 13.81 -14.87 22.99
N GLU A 29 13.42 -16.12 23.15
CA GLU A 29 12.12 -16.57 23.64
C GLU A 29 11.83 -16.08 25.06
N GLU A 30 12.84 -15.94 25.91
CA GLU A 30 12.69 -15.50 27.30
C GLU A 30 12.47 -14.00 27.45
N VAL A 31 12.91 -13.21 26.47
CA VAL A 31 12.79 -11.74 26.51
C VAL A 31 11.75 -11.20 25.55
N LYS A 32 11.27 -12.02 24.60
CA LYS A 32 10.37 -11.61 23.50
C LYS A 32 9.11 -10.87 23.94
N GLU A 33 8.45 -11.36 24.99
CA GLU A 33 7.20 -10.77 25.49
C GLU A 33 7.45 -9.39 26.12
N ARG A 34 8.43 -9.30 27.03
CA ARG A 34 8.83 -8.03 27.66
C ARG A 34 9.35 -7.02 26.63
N PHE A 35 10.09 -7.49 25.63
CA PHE A 35 10.65 -6.66 24.58
C PHE A 35 9.56 -6.13 23.62
N GLY A 36 8.58 -6.98 23.27
CA GLY A 36 7.46 -6.61 22.42
C GLY A 36 6.60 -5.50 23.01
N GLU A 37 6.29 -5.55 24.31
CA GLU A 37 5.48 -4.50 24.97
C GLU A 37 6.20 -3.14 25.04
N LEU A 38 7.54 -3.16 25.15
CA LEU A 38 8.34 -1.94 25.34
C LEU A 38 8.66 -1.21 24.04
N ILE A 39 8.71 -1.94 22.91
CA ILE A 39 9.14 -1.38 21.63
C ILE A 39 7.97 -0.79 20.82
N VAL A 40 6.72 -1.10 21.18
CA VAL A 40 5.54 -0.49 20.55
C VAL A 40 5.57 1.03 20.74
N GLY A 41 5.67 1.76 19.64
CA GLY A 41 5.69 3.23 19.62
C GLY A 41 7.06 3.88 19.85
N VAL A 42 8.15 3.12 19.85
CA VAL A 42 9.53 3.67 19.78
C VAL A 42 9.79 4.10 18.33
N SER A 43 10.47 5.22 18.07
CA SER A 43 10.84 5.60 16.69
C SER A 43 12.26 5.14 16.34
N ALA A 44 12.57 5.05 15.04
CA ALA A 44 13.93 4.73 14.59
C ALA A 44 14.99 5.69 15.14
N ALA A 45 14.63 6.97 15.31
CA ALA A 45 15.50 7.98 15.92
C ALA A 45 15.76 7.69 17.41
N GLU A 46 14.77 7.16 18.13
CA GLU A 46 14.95 6.75 19.53
C GLU A 46 15.85 5.53 19.67
N ILE A 47 15.71 4.55 18.78
CA ILE A 47 16.57 3.36 18.72
C ILE A 47 18.01 3.77 18.43
N SER A 48 18.23 4.60 17.40
CA SER A 48 19.57 5.08 17.04
C SER A 48 20.24 5.88 18.17
N GLN A 49 19.46 6.70 18.88
CA GLN A 49 19.97 7.44 20.04
C GLN A 49 20.38 6.51 21.19
N MET A 50 19.63 5.42 21.41
CA MET A 50 19.96 4.43 22.43
C MET A 50 21.23 3.65 22.07
N GLU A 51 21.37 3.23 20.82
CA GLU A 51 22.58 2.57 20.30
C GLU A 51 23.80 3.46 20.46
N GLN A 52 23.66 4.75 20.12
CA GLN A 52 24.73 5.73 20.30
C GLN A 52 25.12 5.90 21.77
N ASN A 53 24.14 5.91 22.68
CA ASN A 53 24.40 5.99 24.13
C ASN A 53 25.14 4.75 24.65
N LEU A 54 24.78 3.54 24.19
CA LEU A 54 25.47 2.31 24.55
C LEU A 54 26.94 2.32 24.11
N ILE A 55 27.22 2.84 22.91
CA ILE A 55 28.59 3.02 22.41
C ILE A 55 29.36 4.01 23.29
N MET A 56 28.73 5.14 23.66
CA MET A 56 29.34 6.14 24.55
C MET A 56 29.62 5.60 25.95
N GLU A 57 28.81 4.66 26.44
CA GLU A 57 28.98 3.98 27.73
C GLU A 57 30.01 2.84 27.68
N GLY A 58 30.63 2.60 26.52
CA GLY A 58 31.75 1.67 26.37
C GLY A 58 31.38 0.31 25.76
N MET A 59 30.17 0.15 25.24
CA MET A 59 29.80 -1.05 24.47
C MET A 59 30.52 -1.07 23.11
N PRO A 60 31.18 -2.17 22.72
CA PRO A 60 31.77 -2.28 21.40
C PRO A 60 30.72 -2.17 20.29
N VAL A 61 31.04 -1.47 19.21
CA VAL A 61 30.15 -1.31 18.04
C VAL A 61 29.73 -2.67 17.47
N THR A 62 30.63 -3.66 17.48
CA THR A 62 30.34 -5.03 17.04
C THR A 62 29.27 -5.71 17.88
N GLU A 63 29.16 -5.36 19.15
CA GLU A 63 28.13 -5.90 20.04
C GLU A 63 26.78 -5.22 19.80
N VAL A 64 26.79 -3.91 19.53
CA VAL A 64 25.59 -3.17 19.10
C VAL A 64 25.03 -3.74 17.79
N GLN A 65 25.89 -4.04 16.81
CA GLN A 65 25.49 -4.69 15.55
C GLN A 65 24.85 -6.06 15.78
N ARG A 66 25.45 -6.88 16.65
CA ARG A 66 24.89 -8.19 17.01
C ARG A 66 23.51 -8.07 17.66
N LEU A 67 23.27 -7.01 18.43
CA LEU A 67 21.97 -6.73 19.02
C LEU A 67 20.92 -6.33 17.97
N CYS A 68 21.31 -5.56 16.94
CA CYS A 68 20.45 -5.28 15.79
C CYS A 68 20.01 -6.58 15.08
N ASP A 69 20.95 -7.52 14.89
CA ASP A 69 20.67 -8.81 14.24
C ASP A 69 19.73 -9.70 15.06
N VAL A 70 19.89 -9.71 16.39
CA VAL A 70 19.00 -10.45 17.29
C VAL A 70 17.58 -9.87 17.25
N HIS A 71 17.42 -8.54 17.27
CA HIS A 71 16.11 -7.91 17.14
C HIS A 71 15.46 -8.21 15.77
N ALA A 72 16.21 -8.11 14.67
CA ALA A 72 15.75 -8.46 13.33
C ALA A 72 15.42 -9.96 13.15
N ALA A 73 15.86 -10.83 14.05
CA ALA A 73 15.48 -12.25 14.08
C ALA A 73 14.25 -12.53 14.97
N VAL A 74 14.06 -11.75 16.04
CA VAL A 74 12.85 -11.81 16.89
C VAL A 74 11.61 -11.40 16.08
N PHE A 75 11.80 -10.40 15.22
CA PHE A 75 10.81 -9.86 14.31
C PHE A 75 11.01 -10.50 12.94
N LYS A 76 10.04 -11.24 12.42
CA LYS A 76 10.12 -11.87 11.08
C LYS A 76 10.00 -10.81 9.96
N GLY A 77 10.88 -9.82 9.96
CA GLY A 77 10.81 -8.60 9.17
C GLY A 77 11.79 -7.59 9.77
N SER A 78 12.49 -6.83 8.92
CA SER A 78 13.46 -5.83 9.37
C SER A 78 12.78 -4.82 10.31
N ILE A 79 13.54 -4.26 11.25
CA ILE A 79 13.08 -3.22 12.19
C ILE A 79 12.35 -2.05 11.48
N GLU A 80 12.62 -1.85 10.19
CA GLU A 80 11.92 -0.94 9.26
C GLU A 80 10.42 -1.23 9.13
N GLU A 81 9.96 -2.46 9.30
CA GLU A 81 8.56 -2.86 9.11
C GLU A 81 7.71 -2.58 10.36
N ILE A 82 8.33 -2.54 11.53
CA ILE A 82 7.66 -2.33 12.84
C ILE A 82 7.69 -0.85 13.26
N HIS A 83 8.64 -0.09 12.71
CA HIS A 83 8.88 1.31 13.03
C HIS A 83 8.74 2.28 11.86
N ARG A 84 8.04 1.89 10.79
CA ARG A 84 7.38 2.93 9.99
C ARG A 84 6.39 3.62 10.91
N GLU A 85 6.79 4.76 11.47
CA GLU A 85 5.83 5.86 11.57
C GLU A 85 5.12 5.87 10.23
N VAL A 86 3.81 5.58 10.22
CA VAL A 86 2.99 5.57 9.00
C VAL A 86 3.40 6.81 8.23
N ALA A 87 4.02 6.59 7.07
CA ALA A 87 4.61 7.67 6.31
C ALA A 87 3.52 8.73 6.12
N PRO A 88 3.81 10.04 6.18
CA PRO A 88 2.77 11.07 6.09
C PRO A 88 1.77 10.83 4.95
N GLU A 89 2.25 10.27 3.84
CA GLU A 89 1.50 9.87 2.65
C GLU A 89 0.59 8.63 2.81
N GLU A 90 0.82 7.81 3.84
CA GLU A 90 0.03 6.63 4.22
C GLU A 90 -1.02 6.97 5.30
N ARG A 91 -1.12 8.23 5.75
CA ARG A 91 -2.14 8.66 6.70
C ARG A 91 -3.45 9.05 6.00
N GLU A 92 -4.57 8.74 6.65
CA GLU A 92 -5.88 9.20 6.20
C GLU A 92 -5.90 10.73 6.01
N GLY A 93 -6.37 11.17 4.84
CA GLY A 93 -6.39 12.57 4.43
C GLY A 93 -5.32 12.96 3.41
N HIS A 94 -4.22 12.21 3.30
CA HIS A 94 -3.26 12.42 2.21
C HIS A 94 -3.79 11.84 0.89
N PRO A 95 -3.68 12.52 -0.27
CA PRO A 95 -4.17 11.99 -1.55
C PRO A 95 -3.58 10.62 -1.92
N MET A 96 -2.30 10.40 -1.61
CA MET A 96 -1.63 9.12 -1.83
C MET A 96 -2.30 7.95 -1.10
N HIS A 97 -2.73 8.17 0.15
CA HIS A 97 -3.47 7.16 0.89
C HIS A 97 -4.78 6.82 0.18
N THR A 98 -5.52 7.84 -0.28
CA THR A 98 -6.76 7.65 -1.04
C THR A 98 -6.54 6.84 -2.32
N PHE A 99 -5.52 7.18 -3.12
CA PHE A 99 -5.22 6.43 -4.34
C PHE A 99 -4.89 4.96 -4.06
N LYS A 100 -4.03 4.67 -3.07
CA LYS A 100 -3.70 3.29 -2.68
C LYS A 100 -4.92 2.56 -2.14
N PHE A 101 -5.75 3.22 -1.34
CA PHE A 101 -6.98 2.65 -0.81
C PHE A 101 -7.98 2.30 -1.92
N GLU A 102 -8.19 3.20 -2.88
CA GLU A 102 -9.03 2.95 -4.06
C GLU A 102 -8.52 1.71 -4.83
N ASN A 103 -7.20 1.57 -5.03
CA ASN A 103 -6.62 0.39 -5.67
C ASN A 103 -6.90 -0.91 -4.90
N ARG A 104 -6.80 -0.89 -3.57
CA ARG A 104 -7.15 -2.07 -2.75
C ARG A 104 -8.63 -2.44 -2.87
N GLU A 105 -9.53 -1.46 -2.89
CA GLU A 105 -10.97 -1.72 -3.03
C GLU A 105 -11.33 -2.20 -4.46
N ILE A 106 -10.65 -1.73 -5.50
CA ILE A 106 -10.79 -2.25 -6.87
C ILE A 106 -10.36 -3.71 -6.94
N GLU A 107 -9.17 -4.05 -6.42
CA GLU A 107 -8.71 -5.44 -6.37
C GLU A 107 -9.67 -6.34 -5.59
N LYS A 108 -10.18 -5.84 -4.46
CA LYS A 108 -11.15 -6.56 -3.64
C LYS A 108 -12.44 -6.82 -4.42
N LEU A 109 -12.99 -5.82 -5.10
CA LEU A 109 -14.17 -5.98 -5.95
C LEU A 109 -13.93 -7.05 -7.04
N ILE A 110 -12.76 -7.00 -7.68
CA ILE A 110 -12.38 -7.97 -8.72
C ILE A 110 -12.33 -9.39 -8.14
N ASN A 111 -11.62 -9.58 -7.03
CA ASN A 111 -11.31 -10.91 -6.51
C ASN A 111 -12.46 -11.53 -5.71
N GLU A 112 -13.19 -10.74 -4.93
CA GLU A 112 -14.25 -11.22 -4.06
C GLU A 112 -15.62 -11.29 -4.74
N LYS A 113 -15.83 -10.56 -5.85
CA LYS A 113 -17.13 -10.48 -6.52
C LYS A 113 -17.07 -10.85 -7.99
N ILE A 114 -16.29 -10.13 -8.79
CA ILE A 114 -16.30 -10.28 -10.25
C ILE A 114 -15.79 -11.67 -10.66
N ARG A 115 -14.64 -12.10 -10.15
CA ARG A 115 -14.07 -13.42 -10.48
C ARG A 115 -15.02 -14.57 -10.11
N PRO A 116 -15.61 -14.63 -8.90
CA PRO A 116 -16.63 -15.62 -8.58
C PRO A 116 -17.84 -15.60 -9.52
N ASP A 117 -18.34 -14.42 -9.90
CA ASP A 117 -19.48 -14.30 -10.80
C ASP A 117 -19.11 -14.65 -12.27
N ILE A 118 -17.85 -14.45 -12.68
CA ILE A 118 -17.30 -14.97 -13.95
C ILE A 118 -17.31 -16.50 -13.94
N GLU A 119 -16.85 -17.15 -12.87
CA GLU A 119 -16.89 -18.61 -12.75
C GLU A 119 -18.33 -19.15 -12.74
N ALA A 120 -19.25 -18.47 -12.07
CA ALA A 120 -20.67 -18.82 -12.10
C ALA A 120 -21.24 -18.71 -13.53
N PHE A 121 -20.85 -17.68 -14.28
CA PHE A 121 -21.26 -17.48 -15.67
C PHE A 121 -20.65 -18.53 -16.62
N LYS A 122 -19.37 -18.90 -16.46
CA LYS A 122 -18.72 -19.99 -17.20
C LYS A 122 -19.47 -21.32 -17.04
N ASN A 123 -19.91 -21.60 -15.81
CA ASN A 123 -20.64 -22.83 -15.50
C ASN A 123 -22.09 -22.79 -16.02
N ALA A 124 -22.73 -21.62 -15.99
CA ALA A 124 -24.07 -21.43 -16.51
C ALA A 124 -24.29 -19.97 -16.94
N ASP A 125 -24.53 -19.74 -18.22
CA ASP A 125 -24.80 -18.43 -18.82
C ASP A 125 -26.25 -17.94 -18.61
N SER A 126 -26.80 -18.26 -17.44
CA SER A 126 -28.16 -17.89 -17.07
C SER A 126 -28.35 -16.37 -17.07
N LYS A 127 -29.58 -15.92 -17.34
CA LYS A 127 -29.95 -14.49 -17.26
C LYS A 127 -29.57 -13.87 -15.91
N ASN A 128 -29.64 -14.62 -14.82
CA ASN A 128 -29.25 -14.13 -13.51
C ASN A 128 -27.74 -13.87 -13.41
N ASN A 129 -26.90 -14.79 -13.90
CA ASN A 129 -25.45 -14.63 -13.89
C ASN A 129 -25.00 -13.49 -14.81
N ILE A 130 -25.64 -13.33 -15.97
CA ILE A 130 -25.41 -12.17 -16.86
C ILE A 130 -25.75 -10.85 -16.13
N LEU A 131 -26.91 -10.77 -15.47
CA LEU A 131 -27.32 -9.55 -14.77
C LEU A 131 -26.41 -9.20 -13.60
N LYS A 132 -25.88 -10.20 -12.89
CA LYS A 132 -24.86 -10.00 -11.85
C LYS A 132 -23.59 -9.36 -12.41
N LEU A 133 -23.02 -9.95 -13.45
CA LEU A 133 -21.82 -9.39 -14.10
C LEU A 133 -22.05 -7.97 -14.61
N ILE A 134 -23.23 -7.67 -15.18
CA ILE A 134 -23.58 -6.29 -15.56
C ILE A 134 -23.59 -5.37 -14.34
N SER A 135 -24.16 -5.83 -13.22
CA SER A 135 -24.16 -5.06 -11.97
C SER A 135 -22.75 -4.86 -11.43
N ASP A 136 -21.87 -5.83 -11.58
CA ASP A 136 -20.49 -5.71 -11.11
C ASP A 136 -19.68 -4.76 -11.97
N LEU A 137 -19.86 -4.79 -13.29
CA LEU A 137 -19.24 -3.80 -14.19
C LEU A 137 -19.75 -2.38 -13.95
N ASN A 138 -21.03 -2.22 -13.55
CA ASN A 138 -21.55 -0.90 -13.14
C ASN A 138 -20.85 -0.39 -11.88
N LEU A 139 -20.55 -1.28 -10.92
CA LEU A 139 -19.83 -0.92 -9.71
C LEU A 139 -18.35 -0.66 -10.02
N LEU A 140 -17.73 -1.49 -10.84
CA LEU A 140 -16.35 -1.33 -11.29
C LEU A 140 -16.14 -0.02 -12.05
N TRP A 141 -17.18 0.51 -12.71
CA TRP A 141 -17.11 1.80 -13.41
C TRP A 141 -16.73 2.97 -12.50
N ASP A 142 -16.86 2.85 -11.17
CA ASP A 142 -16.33 3.85 -10.24
C ASP A 142 -14.81 4.07 -10.37
N ILE A 143 -14.08 3.14 -11.02
CA ILE A 143 -12.67 3.33 -11.42
C ILE A 143 -12.44 4.57 -12.28
N ASP A 144 -13.45 5.03 -13.03
CA ASP A 144 -13.38 6.25 -13.82
C ASP A 144 -13.14 7.49 -12.95
N LYS A 145 -13.67 7.49 -11.71
CA LYS A 145 -13.43 8.57 -10.74
C LYS A 145 -11.97 8.58 -10.29
N HIS A 146 -11.41 7.42 -9.99
CA HIS A 146 -10.00 7.26 -9.62
C HIS A 146 -9.08 7.75 -10.75
N TYR A 147 -9.31 7.28 -11.99
CA TYR A 147 -8.54 7.72 -13.15
C TYR A 147 -8.70 9.21 -13.44
N SER A 148 -9.92 9.75 -13.38
CA SER A 148 -10.15 11.19 -13.55
C SER A 148 -9.38 12.02 -12.52
N ARG A 149 -9.31 11.57 -11.26
CA ARG A 149 -8.55 12.26 -10.20
C ARG A 149 -7.05 12.23 -10.51
N LYS A 150 -6.52 11.08 -10.86
CA LYS A 150 -5.12 10.89 -11.28
C LYS A 150 -4.77 11.76 -12.50
N GLU A 151 -5.61 11.74 -13.53
CA GLU A 151 -5.40 12.44 -14.81
C GLU A 151 -5.46 13.96 -14.68
N ASN A 152 -6.42 14.47 -13.90
CA ASN A 152 -6.66 15.90 -13.83
C ASN A 152 -5.97 16.58 -12.65
N LEU A 153 -5.68 15.86 -11.57
CA LEU A 153 -5.07 16.45 -10.38
C LEU A 153 -3.61 16.04 -10.20
N LEU A 154 -3.19 14.83 -10.55
CA LEU A 154 -1.82 14.37 -10.31
C LEU A 154 -0.90 14.62 -11.52
N PHE A 155 -1.34 14.23 -12.72
CA PHE A 155 -0.52 14.34 -13.92
C PHE A 155 -0.06 15.77 -14.27
N PRO A 156 -0.89 16.84 -14.13
CA PRO A 156 -0.44 18.18 -14.46
C PRO A 156 0.76 18.67 -13.64
N TYR A 157 0.85 18.26 -12.37
CA TYR A 157 2.02 18.59 -11.54
C TYR A 157 3.27 17.84 -12.01
N LEU A 158 3.16 16.54 -12.34
CA LEU A 158 4.28 15.81 -12.91
C LEU A 158 4.78 16.46 -14.22
N GLU A 159 3.85 16.89 -15.08
CA GLU A 159 4.20 17.60 -16.32
C GLU A 159 4.89 18.94 -16.07
N LYS A 160 4.47 19.69 -15.05
CA LYS A 160 5.12 20.95 -14.61
C LYS A 160 6.59 20.73 -14.25
N TYR A 161 6.96 19.57 -13.71
CA TYR A 161 8.34 19.18 -13.40
C TYR A 161 9.06 18.45 -14.55
N GLY A 162 8.48 18.45 -15.77
CA GLY A 162 9.09 17.87 -16.96
C GLY A 162 8.86 16.37 -17.15
N VAL A 163 8.08 15.74 -16.26
CA VAL A 163 7.72 14.32 -16.33
C VAL A 163 6.41 14.19 -17.09
N SER A 164 6.49 14.04 -18.43
CA SER A 164 5.28 13.99 -19.28
C SER A 164 5.06 12.67 -20.03
N ALA A 165 6.10 11.85 -20.23
CA ALA A 165 5.96 10.60 -20.98
C ALA A 165 5.19 9.51 -20.20
N PRO A 166 5.52 9.20 -18.92
CA PRO A 166 4.77 8.18 -18.16
C PRO A 166 3.29 8.52 -17.97
N PRO A 167 2.91 9.76 -17.55
CA PRO A 167 1.49 10.15 -17.44
C PRO A 167 0.69 9.97 -18.74
N LYS A 168 1.25 10.40 -19.89
CA LYS A 168 0.57 10.28 -21.19
C LYS A 168 0.33 8.83 -21.60
N VAL A 169 1.31 7.95 -21.35
CA VAL A 169 1.16 6.52 -21.64
C VAL A 169 0.12 5.90 -20.71
N MET A 170 0.14 6.25 -19.42
CA MET A 170 -0.83 5.75 -18.45
C MET A 170 -2.26 6.18 -18.80
N TRP A 171 -2.47 7.45 -19.17
CA TRP A 171 -3.77 7.94 -19.64
C TRP A 171 -4.30 7.11 -20.83
N GLY A 172 -3.46 6.84 -21.83
CA GLY A 172 -3.85 5.99 -22.96
C GLY A 172 -4.32 4.60 -22.52
N VAL A 173 -3.67 4.01 -21.50
CA VAL A 173 -4.09 2.73 -20.94
C VAL A 173 -5.37 2.85 -20.10
N ASP A 174 -5.57 3.96 -19.37
CA ASP A 174 -6.81 4.25 -18.64
C ASP A 174 -8.00 4.28 -19.63
N ASP A 175 -7.83 4.91 -20.79
CA ASP A 175 -8.83 4.92 -21.86
C ASP A 175 -9.11 3.54 -22.45
N GLU A 176 -8.07 2.71 -22.63
CA GLU A 176 -8.24 1.32 -23.06
C GLU A 176 -9.01 0.49 -22.03
N ILE A 177 -8.78 0.71 -20.73
CA ILE A 177 -9.51 0.05 -19.64
C ILE A 177 -10.98 0.49 -19.65
N ARG A 178 -11.25 1.81 -19.75
CA ARG A 178 -12.61 2.35 -19.86
C ARG A 178 -13.35 1.76 -21.06
N ALA A 179 -12.69 1.68 -22.21
CA ALA A 179 -13.26 1.08 -23.42
C ALA A 179 -13.55 -0.41 -23.21
N GLY A 180 -12.60 -1.16 -22.63
CA GLY A 180 -12.76 -2.58 -22.34
C GLY A 180 -13.92 -2.89 -21.39
N ILE A 181 -14.11 -2.09 -20.32
CA ILE A 181 -15.26 -2.23 -19.40
C ILE A 181 -16.59 -2.04 -20.15
N LYS A 182 -16.67 -1.02 -21.02
CA LYS A 182 -17.86 -0.76 -21.84
C LYS A 182 -18.12 -1.91 -22.81
N ASP A 183 -17.09 -2.40 -23.49
CA ASP A 183 -17.18 -3.50 -24.45
C ASP A 183 -17.64 -4.80 -23.78
N ALA A 184 -17.10 -5.13 -22.60
CA ALA A 184 -17.52 -6.29 -21.82
C ALA A 184 -19.00 -6.17 -21.40
N LYS A 185 -19.43 -4.97 -20.98
CA LYS A 185 -20.83 -4.71 -20.63
C LYS A 185 -21.77 -4.82 -21.83
N ILE A 186 -21.34 -4.37 -23.01
CA ILE A 186 -22.10 -4.52 -24.26
C ILE A 186 -22.23 -6.00 -24.61
N ALA A 187 -21.15 -6.78 -24.52
CA ALA A 187 -21.17 -8.21 -24.77
C ALA A 187 -22.16 -8.96 -23.87
N LEU A 188 -22.24 -8.58 -22.58
CA LEU A 188 -23.21 -9.15 -21.64
C LEU A 188 -24.65 -8.69 -21.92
N THR A 189 -24.86 -7.42 -22.25
CA THR A 189 -26.21 -6.87 -22.50
C THR A 189 -26.82 -7.43 -23.79
N GLY A 190 -25.99 -7.62 -24.82
CA GLY A 190 -26.36 -8.20 -26.11
C GLY A 190 -26.08 -9.70 -26.22
N TYR A 191 -25.94 -10.41 -25.10
CA TYR A 191 -25.44 -11.78 -25.08
C TYR A 191 -26.32 -12.76 -25.87
N THR A 192 -25.70 -13.53 -26.77
CA THR A 192 -26.37 -14.53 -27.63
C THR A 192 -25.79 -15.94 -27.55
N GLY A 193 -24.98 -16.25 -26.52
CA GLY A 193 -24.43 -17.61 -26.31
C GLY A 193 -22.91 -17.76 -26.47
N SER A 194 -22.16 -16.67 -26.60
CA SER A 194 -20.68 -16.70 -26.72
C SER A 194 -19.99 -16.59 -25.36
N VAL A 195 -20.05 -17.64 -24.53
CA VAL A 195 -19.45 -17.66 -23.17
C VAL A 195 -17.97 -17.31 -23.21
N ASP A 196 -17.17 -18.07 -23.97
CA ASP A 196 -15.70 -17.96 -23.97
C ASP A 196 -15.23 -16.56 -24.41
N GLU A 197 -15.86 -15.98 -25.43
CA GLU A 197 -15.53 -14.63 -25.90
C GLU A 197 -15.87 -13.57 -24.84
N THR A 198 -17.03 -13.70 -24.20
CA THR A 198 -17.46 -12.75 -23.14
C THR A 198 -16.53 -12.83 -21.94
N VAL A 199 -16.16 -14.04 -21.53
CA VAL A 199 -15.21 -14.29 -20.46
C VAL A 199 -13.84 -13.72 -20.81
N GLN A 200 -13.34 -13.94 -22.02
CA GLN A 200 -12.04 -13.42 -22.44
C GLN A 200 -12.00 -11.89 -22.34
N LYS A 201 -13.06 -11.19 -22.81
CA LYS A 201 -13.17 -9.73 -22.67
C LYS A 201 -13.12 -9.27 -21.21
N LEU A 202 -13.79 -10.00 -20.31
CA LEU A 202 -13.78 -9.68 -18.87
C LEU A 202 -12.38 -9.87 -18.25
N GLU A 203 -11.72 -10.99 -18.55
CA GLU A 203 -10.38 -11.29 -18.04
C GLU A 203 -9.33 -10.32 -18.61
N ASP A 204 -9.42 -9.94 -19.89
CA ASP A 204 -8.54 -8.95 -20.50
C ASP A 204 -8.61 -7.60 -19.78
N VAL A 205 -9.82 -7.15 -19.45
CA VAL A 205 -10.03 -5.91 -18.68
C VAL A 205 -9.45 -6.02 -17.28
N ILE A 206 -9.74 -7.12 -16.57
CA ILE A 206 -9.22 -7.35 -15.22
C ILE A 206 -7.69 -7.35 -15.20
N ASN A 207 -7.06 -8.00 -16.19
CA ASN A 207 -5.61 -8.05 -16.29
C ASN A 207 -5.02 -6.64 -16.51
N LYS A 208 -5.62 -5.83 -17.40
CA LYS A 208 -5.19 -4.45 -17.61
C LYS A 208 -5.33 -3.58 -16.36
N ILE A 209 -6.42 -3.75 -15.60
CA ILE A 209 -6.62 -3.04 -14.32
C ILE A 209 -5.52 -3.41 -13.33
N ASN A 210 -5.25 -4.70 -13.13
CA ASN A 210 -4.19 -5.14 -12.22
C ASN A 210 -2.81 -4.64 -12.65
N GLU A 211 -2.52 -4.63 -13.95
CA GLU A 211 -1.29 -4.02 -14.48
C GLU A 211 -1.22 -2.51 -14.23
N MET A 212 -2.34 -1.79 -14.33
CA MET A 212 -2.39 -0.36 -14.05
C MET A 212 -2.12 -0.10 -12.56
N ILE A 213 -2.77 -0.83 -11.65
CA ILE A 213 -2.53 -0.75 -10.21
C ILE A 213 -1.06 -0.99 -9.89
N PHE A 214 -0.44 -2.01 -10.50
CA PHE A 214 0.99 -2.26 -10.34
C PHE A 214 1.84 -1.08 -10.80
N LYS A 215 1.57 -0.51 -11.98
CA LYS A 215 2.30 0.65 -12.52
C LYS A 215 2.10 1.89 -11.66
N GLU A 216 0.90 2.08 -11.12
CA GLU A 216 0.60 3.18 -10.22
C GLU A 216 1.42 3.08 -8.93
N GLU A 217 1.34 1.95 -8.23
CA GLU A 217 1.98 1.79 -6.93
C GLU A 217 3.50 1.69 -6.99
N ASN A 218 4.06 1.12 -8.07
CA ASN A 218 5.50 0.87 -8.18
C ASN A 218 6.24 1.90 -9.03
N ILE A 219 5.54 2.73 -9.81
CA ILE A 219 6.17 3.69 -10.72
C ILE A 219 5.60 5.09 -10.52
N LEU A 220 4.29 5.28 -10.71
CA LEU A 220 3.69 6.63 -10.68
C LEU A 220 3.75 7.26 -9.29
N PHE A 221 3.34 6.54 -8.27
CA PHE A 221 3.21 7.05 -6.91
C PHE A 221 4.57 7.36 -6.27
N PRO A 222 5.58 6.48 -6.35
CA PRO A 222 6.93 6.84 -5.90
C PRO A 222 7.47 8.07 -6.62
N MET A 223 7.31 8.13 -7.95
CA MET A 223 7.73 9.28 -8.76
C MET A 223 7.02 10.57 -8.34
N ALA A 224 5.72 10.50 -8.06
CA ALA A 224 4.97 11.66 -7.59
C ALA A 224 5.42 12.13 -6.20
N LEU A 225 5.66 11.21 -5.26
CA LEU A 225 6.15 11.55 -3.92
C LEU A 225 7.53 12.22 -3.95
N GLU A 226 8.40 11.79 -4.87
CA GLU A 226 9.72 12.39 -5.07
C GLU A 226 9.69 13.74 -5.79
N THR A 227 8.61 14.02 -6.55
CA THR A 227 8.53 15.17 -7.45
C THR A 227 7.70 16.33 -6.87
N LEU A 228 6.56 16.02 -6.25
CA LEU A 228 5.59 17.03 -5.79
C LEU A 228 5.95 17.57 -4.42
N THR A 229 5.64 18.85 -4.21
CA THR A 229 5.76 19.51 -2.91
C THR A 229 4.53 19.29 -2.03
N GLU A 230 4.67 19.47 -0.72
CA GLU A 230 3.56 19.37 0.25
C GLU A 230 2.39 20.31 -0.07
N ASP A 231 2.66 21.54 -0.53
CA ASP A 231 1.61 22.50 -0.92
C ASP A 231 0.80 22.01 -2.14
N GLU A 232 1.45 21.32 -3.07
CA GLU A 232 0.80 20.72 -4.24
C GLU A 232 -0.05 19.51 -3.82
N TRP A 233 0.45 18.68 -2.90
CA TRP A 233 -0.34 17.60 -2.30
C TRP A 233 -1.57 18.12 -1.54
N PHE A 234 -1.43 19.24 -0.83
CA PHE A 234 -2.57 19.89 -0.18
C PHE A 234 -3.62 20.36 -1.18
N THR A 235 -3.17 20.96 -2.30
CA THR A 235 -4.08 21.40 -3.37
C THR A 235 -4.81 20.22 -4.00
N ILE A 236 -4.10 19.12 -4.29
CA ILE A 236 -4.72 17.89 -4.80
C ILE A 236 -5.76 17.36 -3.81
N ALA A 237 -5.49 17.42 -2.51
CA ALA A 237 -6.42 16.96 -1.48
C ALA A 237 -7.70 17.81 -1.44
N ASP A 238 -7.60 19.14 -1.60
CA ASP A 238 -8.74 20.05 -1.59
C ASP A 238 -9.62 19.94 -2.85
N GLU A 239 -9.01 19.64 -4.00
CA GLU A 239 -9.69 19.48 -5.29
C GLU A 239 -10.22 18.06 -5.55
N SER A 240 -9.91 17.09 -4.65
CA SER A 240 -10.26 15.68 -4.78
C SER A 240 -11.70 15.35 -4.40
#